data_AF-A0A4S8LXR2-F1
#
_entry.id   AF-A0A4S8LXR2-F1
#
_cell.length_a   1.000
_cell.length_b   1.000
_cell.length_c   1.000
_cell.angle_alpha   90.00
_cell.angle_beta   90.00
_cell.angle_gamma   90.00
#
_symmetry.space_group_name_H-M   'P 1'
#
loop_
_entity.id
_entity.type
_entity.pdbx_description
1 polymer ?
#
loop_
_entity_poly.entity_id
_entity_poly.type
_entity_poly.pdbx_seq_one_letter_code
_entity_poly.pdbx_strand_id
1 'polypeptide(L)'
;MPRQHFSPSRRQPHHLSFRSISTTSRLSSDPSLSFPINPALPDSVKDALAGAVKPDTQIRHQRAVKEFLTWADSKSLLADEVLPATEATLLEYAATFSGRLAGGTVRAKISALKTWHTSHGHAWQGGDLLRKVLTGVERKAPASSHRPERPGVSEGMMNILHSAFSHSNRGLHHASNTGSKVAFLGQMRLGEL
;
A
#
# COMPACT_ATOMS: atom_id res chain seq x y z
N MET A 1 48.21 -61.78 -30.95
CA MET A 1 47.68 -61.30 -29.65
C MET A 1 47.00 -59.95 -29.89
N PRO A 2 45.73 -59.78 -29.50
CA PRO A 2 44.80 -58.78 -30.04
C PRO A 2 44.65 -57.53 -29.15
N ARG A 3 44.09 -56.44 -29.68
CA ARG A 3 43.19 -55.56 -28.91
C ARG A 3 42.23 -54.79 -29.82
N GLN A 4 40.99 -54.73 -29.33
CA GLN A 4 39.74 -54.47 -30.05
C GLN A 4 39.37 -52.98 -30.11
N HIS A 5 38.52 -52.68 -31.11
CA HIS A 5 37.49 -51.64 -31.22
C HIS A 5 37.33 -50.58 -30.11
N PHE A 6 37.05 -49.33 -30.52
CA PHE A 6 35.83 -48.60 -30.13
C PHE A 6 35.61 -47.39 -31.06
N SER A 7 34.49 -47.38 -31.79
CA SER A 7 33.92 -46.17 -32.41
C SER A 7 33.17 -45.35 -31.36
N PRO A 8 33.17 -44.01 -31.47
CA PRO A 8 32.06 -43.22 -30.95
C PRO A 8 31.25 -42.55 -32.05
N SER A 9 29.95 -42.62 -31.80
CA SER A 9 28.80 -42.19 -32.59
C SER A 9 28.69 -40.67 -32.79
N ARG A 10 28.19 -40.32 -33.97
CA ARG A 10 27.67 -39.02 -34.45
C ARG A 10 26.60 -38.45 -33.51
N ARG A 11 26.70 -37.17 -33.11
CA ARG A 11 25.52 -36.29 -32.88
C ARG A 11 25.83 -34.84 -33.28
N GLN A 12 25.05 -34.37 -34.26
CA GLN A 12 24.94 -32.98 -34.65
C GLN A 12 24.36 -32.15 -33.50
N PRO A 13 24.78 -30.89 -33.29
CA PRO A 13 24.02 -29.96 -32.49
C PRO A 13 22.80 -29.48 -33.27
N HIS A 14 21.63 -29.91 -32.82
CA HIS A 14 20.34 -29.42 -33.25
C HIS A 14 20.19 -27.97 -32.74
N HIS A 15 19.87 -27.07 -33.65
CA HIS A 15 19.39 -25.73 -33.35
C HIS A 15 18.26 -25.78 -32.33
N LEU A 16 18.45 -25.17 -31.16
CA LEU A 16 17.35 -24.63 -30.38
C LEU A 16 17.52 -23.11 -30.35
N SER A 17 16.77 -22.51 -31.27
CA SER A 17 16.47 -21.08 -31.33
C SER A 17 16.03 -20.60 -29.94
N PHE A 18 16.89 -19.86 -29.26
CA PHE A 18 16.51 -19.10 -28.09
C PHE A 18 15.51 -18.03 -28.54
N ARG A 19 14.23 -18.31 -28.34
CA ARG A 19 13.17 -17.32 -28.50
C ARG A 19 13.39 -16.21 -27.46
N SER A 20 13.88 -15.09 -27.98
CA SER A 20 13.77 -13.76 -27.38
C SER A 20 12.34 -13.49 -26.92
N ILE A 21 12.13 -13.32 -25.62
CA ILE A 21 11.02 -12.56 -25.05
C ILE A 21 11.56 -11.76 -23.86
N SER A 22 12.34 -10.72 -24.15
CA SER A 22 12.60 -9.65 -23.19
C SER A 22 11.50 -8.61 -23.33
N THR A 23 10.26 -9.01 -23.01
CA THR A 23 9.18 -8.06 -22.77
C THR A 23 9.35 -7.58 -21.34
N THR A 24 10.13 -6.51 -21.16
CA THR A 24 10.11 -5.70 -19.95
C THR A 24 8.74 -5.02 -19.84
N SER A 25 7.70 -5.79 -19.55
CA SER A 25 6.42 -5.27 -19.08
C SER A 25 6.67 -4.76 -17.67
N ARG A 26 6.58 -3.44 -17.48
CA ARG A 26 6.67 -2.85 -16.14
C ARG A 26 5.57 -3.47 -15.29
N LEU A 27 5.91 -4.14 -14.20
CA LEU A 27 4.94 -4.73 -13.26
C LEU A 27 3.87 -3.71 -12.83
N SER A 28 4.22 -2.42 -12.75
CA SER A 28 3.28 -1.33 -12.44
C SER A 28 2.15 -1.12 -13.47
N SER A 29 2.30 -1.68 -14.67
CA SER A 29 1.40 -1.54 -15.82
C SER A 29 0.61 -2.82 -16.10
N ASP A 30 0.84 -3.89 -15.34
CA ASP A 30 0.14 -5.15 -15.53
C ASP A 30 -1.30 -5.07 -14.97
N PRO A 31 -2.34 -5.19 -15.80
CA PRO A 31 -3.73 -5.14 -15.37
C PRO A 31 -4.12 -6.32 -14.46
N SER A 32 -3.39 -7.44 -14.49
CA SER A 32 -3.61 -8.57 -13.59
C SER A 32 -3.26 -8.25 -12.12
N LEU A 33 -2.41 -7.24 -11.90
CA LEU A 33 -2.01 -6.77 -10.57
C LEU A 33 -2.89 -5.62 -10.06
N SER A 34 -3.97 -5.30 -10.78
CA SER A 34 -4.99 -4.38 -10.30
C SER A 34 -5.74 -4.99 -9.10
N PHE A 35 -6.80 -4.37 -8.59
CA PHE A 35 -7.61 -4.91 -7.49
C PHE A 35 -8.86 -5.67 -8.00
N PRO A 36 -8.81 -6.59 -8.99
CA PRO A 36 -9.99 -7.37 -9.27
C PRO A 36 -10.19 -8.37 -8.13
N ILE A 37 -11.33 -8.25 -7.47
CA ILE A 37 -11.83 -9.27 -6.55
C ILE A 37 -11.79 -10.60 -7.30
N ASN A 38 -11.30 -11.67 -6.63
CA ASN A 38 -11.12 -13.00 -7.19
C ASN A 38 -12.23 -13.35 -8.23
N PRO A 39 -11.89 -13.60 -9.51
CA PRO A 39 -12.87 -13.75 -10.58
C PRO A 39 -13.80 -14.95 -10.38
N ALA A 40 -13.41 -15.91 -9.54
CA ALA A 40 -14.20 -17.09 -9.21
C ALA A 40 -15.36 -16.83 -8.23
N LEU A 41 -15.48 -15.62 -7.67
CA LEU A 41 -16.54 -15.28 -6.72
C LEU A 41 -17.86 -14.92 -7.43
N PRO A 42 -19.03 -15.24 -6.83
CA PRO A 42 -20.33 -14.77 -7.32
C PRO A 42 -20.42 -13.24 -7.33
N ASP A 43 -21.13 -12.65 -8.29
CA ASP A 43 -21.21 -11.20 -8.42
C ASP A 43 -21.84 -10.51 -7.20
N SER A 44 -22.81 -11.16 -6.54
CA SER A 44 -23.38 -10.67 -5.27
C SER A 44 -22.34 -10.54 -4.14
N VAL A 45 -21.34 -11.43 -4.11
CA VAL A 45 -20.24 -11.37 -3.16
C VAL A 45 -19.26 -10.26 -3.54
N LYS A 46 -18.99 -10.08 -4.84
CA LYS A 46 -18.14 -8.97 -5.34
C LYS A 46 -18.74 -7.61 -4.99
N ASP A 47 -20.05 -7.44 -5.16
CA ASP A 47 -20.75 -6.20 -4.84
C ASP A 47 -20.73 -5.91 -3.33
N ALA A 48 -20.97 -6.93 -2.50
CA ALA A 48 -20.88 -6.79 -1.04
C ALA A 48 -19.45 -6.44 -0.59
N LEU A 49 -18.42 -7.05 -1.20
CA LEU A 49 -17.02 -6.73 -0.92
C LEU A 49 -16.63 -5.33 -1.40
N ALA A 50 -17.15 -4.89 -2.55
CA ALA A 50 -16.95 -3.53 -3.04
C ALA A 50 -17.58 -2.49 -2.10
N GLY A 51 -18.75 -2.78 -1.52
CA GLY A 51 -19.39 -1.95 -0.51
C GLY A 51 -18.72 -1.96 0.87
N ALA A 52 -17.88 -2.96 1.17
CA ALA A 52 -17.23 -3.11 2.49
C ALA A 52 -16.09 -2.11 2.73
N VAL A 53 -15.53 -1.52 1.67
CA VAL A 53 -14.39 -0.61 1.75
C VAL A 53 -14.78 0.78 1.28
N LYS A 54 -14.51 1.80 2.10
CA LYS A 54 -14.74 3.21 1.70
C LYS A 54 -13.92 3.55 0.44
N PRO A 55 -14.45 4.32 -0.53
CA PRO A 55 -13.75 4.67 -1.77
C PRO A 55 -12.33 5.25 -1.54
N ASP A 56 -12.20 6.17 -0.58
CA ASP A 56 -10.90 6.76 -0.22
C ASP A 56 -9.89 5.73 0.27
N THR A 57 -10.36 4.71 1.01
CA THR A 57 -9.51 3.62 1.50
C THR A 57 -9.05 2.75 0.35
N GLN A 58 -9.94 2.47 -0.61
CA GLN A 58 -9.60 1.69 -1.81
C GLN A 58 -8.51 2.40 -2.63
N ILE A 59 -8.64 3.71 -2.87
CA ILE A 59 -7.63 4.50 -3.60
C ILE A 59 -6.28 4.47 -2.87
N ARG A 60 -6.28 4.60 -1.54
CA ARG A 60 -5.04 4.52 -0.74
C ARG A 60 -4.39 3.15 -0.83
N HIS A 61 -5.19 2.08 -0.81
CA HIS A 61 -4.68 0.72 -0.96
C HIS A 61 -4.10 0.48 -2.36
N GLN A 62 -4.81 0.90 -3.42
CA GLN A 62 -4.32 0.86 -4.80
C GLN A 62 -2.98 1.58 -4.96
N ARG A 63 -2.87 2.78 -4.39
CA ARG A 63 -1.61 3.53 -4.41
C ARG A 63 -0.48 2.78 -3.72
N ALA A 64 -0.73 2.22 -2.53
CA ALA A 64 0.29 1.50 -1.78
C ALA A 64 0.74 0.21 -2.48
N VAL A 65 -0.17 -0.51 -3.15
CA VAL A 65 0.18 -1.67 -3.98
C VAL A 65 1.03 -1.24 -5.18
N LYS A 66 0.64 -0.16 -5.89
CA LYS A 66 1.42 0.36 -7.02
C LYS A 66 2.84 0.75 -6.62
N GLU A 67 3.01 1.38 -5.46
CA GLU A 67 4.33 1.72 -4.92
C GLU A 67 5.18 0.47 -4.62
N PHE A 68 4.56 -0.59 -4.09
CA PHE A 68 5.24 -1.87 -3.88
C PHE A 68 5.69 -2.49 -5.21
N LEU A 69 4.84 -2.49 -6.24
CA LEU A 69 5.20 -2.99 -7.57
C LEU A 69 6.33 -2.16 -8.20
N THR A 70 6.33 -0.84 -8.01
CA THR A 70 7.40 0.03 -8.48
C THR A 70 8.72 -0.25 -7.76
N TRP A 71 8.66 -0.52 -6.45
CA TRP A 71 9.83 -0.96 -5.69
C TRP A 71 10.35 -2.31 -6.17
N ALA A 72 9.46 -3.27 -6.42
CA ALA A 72 9.84 -4.59 -6.92
C ALA A 72 10.50 -4.52 -8.31
N ASP A 73 9.97 -3.67 -9.19
CA ASP A 73 10.55 -3.38 -10.52
C ASP A 73 11.97 -2.81 -10.39
N SER A 74 12.19 -1.90 -9.41
CA SER A 74 13.53 -1.35 -9.11
C SER A 74 14.53 -2.38 -8.57
N LYS A 75 14.03 -3.51 -8.06
CA LYS A 75 14.82 -4.65 -7.56
C LYS A 75 14.96 -5.76 -8.61
N SER A 76 14.36 -5.59 -9.79
CA SER A 76 14.34 -6.58 -10.87
C SER A 76 13.80 -7.95 -10.43
N LEU A 77 12.82 -7.95 -9.52
CA LEU A 77 12.13 -9.16 -9.09
C LEU A 77 11.22 -9.68 -10.20
N LEU A 78 11.11 -10.99 -10.36
CA LEU A 78 10.21 -11.62 -11.33
C LEU A 78 8.76 -11.49 -10.84
N ALA A 79 7.79 -11.39 -11.75
CA ALA A 79 6.36 -11.24 -11.40
C ALA A 79 5.88 -12.27 -10.38
N ASP A 80 6.31 -13.53 -10.55
CA ASP A 80 5.95 -14.67 -9.70
C ASP A 80 6.58 -14.59 -8.29
N GLU A 81 7.60 -13.75 -8.09
CA GLU A 81 8.27 -13.52 -6.79
C GLU A 81 7.72 -12.30 -6.05
N VAL A 82 6.91 -11.47 -6.74
CA VAL A 82 6.41 -10.19 -6.23
C VAL A 82 5.02 -10.36 -5.60
N LEU A 83 4.11 -11.02 -6.29
CA LEU A 83 2.76 -11.30 -5.80
C LEU A 83 2.32 -12.73 -6.19
N PRO A 84 1.93 -13.59 -5.22
CA PRO A 84 1.80 -13.33 -3.78
C PRO A 84 3.15 -13.09 -3.09
N ALA A 85 3.23 -12.04 -2.29
CA ALA A 85 4.47 -11.64 -1.63
C ALA A 85 4.84 -12.62 -0.51
N THR A 86 6.06 -13.15 -0.56
CA THR A 86 6.62 -13.96 0.52
C THR A 86 6.99 -13.09 1.73
N GLU A 87 7.17 -13.71 2.91
CA GLU A 87 7.61 -12.95 4.09
C GLU A 87 8.96 -12.25 3.83
N ALA A 88 9.89 -12.90 3.12
CA ALA A 88 11.19 -12.32 2.75
C ALA A 88 11.04 -11.03 1.93
N THR A 89 10.18 -11.05 0.90
CA THR A 89 9.90 -9.88 0.07
C THR A 89 9.28 -8.74 0.89
N LEU A 90 8.36 -9.07 1.80
CA LEU A 90 7.72 -8.09 2.71
C LEU A 90 8.72 -7.47 3.68
N LEU A 91 9.66 -8.26 4.21
CA LEU A 91 10.72 -7.80 5.11
C LEU A 91 11.64 -6.83 4.39
N GLU A 92 12.10 -7.17 3.19
CA GLU A 92 12.99 -6.32 2.41
C GLU A 92 12.30 -5.01 2.04
N TYR A 93 11.03 -5.07 1.60
CA TYR A 93 10.24 -3.89 1.33
C TYR A 93 10.10 -3.00 2.56
N ALA A 94 9.73 -3.57 3.71
CA ALA A 94 9.58 -2.82 4.96
C ALA A 94 10.91 -2.16 5.40
N ALA A 95 12.03 -2.84 5.21
CA ALA A 95 13.36 -2.35 5.57
C ALA A 95 13.77 -1.10 4.76
N THR A 96 13.28 -0.95 3.52
CA THR A 96 13.61 0.21 2.66
C THR A 96 13.13 1.57 3.21
N PHE A 97 12.20 1.54 4.17
CA PHE A 97 11.64 2.72 4.81
C PHE A 97 12.31 3.10 6.13
N SER A 98 13.25 2.28 6.62
CA SER A 98 14.00 2.56 7.84
C SER A 98 14.70 3.92 7.74
N GLY A 99 14.53 4.79 8.74
CA GLY A 99 15.12 6.14 8.71
C GLY A 99 14.38 7.16 7.83
N ARG A 100 13.37 6.74 7.05
CA ARG A 100 12.77 7.59 6.00
C ARG A 100 11.32 7.95 6.26
N LEU A 101 10.52 7.01 6.76
CA LEU A 101 9.08 7.20 6.98
C LEU A 101 8.69 6.95 8.44
N ALA A 102 7.57 7.56 8.86
CA ALA A 102 6.88 7.18 10.10
C ALA A 102 6.45 5.72 10.02
N GLY A 103 6.63 4.94 11.09
CA GLY A 103 6.26 3.53 11.03
C GLY A 103 4.75 3.31 10.94
N GLY A 104 3.91 4.26 11.38
CA GLY A 104 2.48 4.27 11.08
C GLY A 104 2.17 4.26 9.58
N THR A 105 2.92 5.03 8.79
CA THR A 105 2.79 5.05 7.32
C THR A 105 3.23 3.72 6.70
N VAL A 106 4.31 3.12 7.19
CA VAL A 106 4.81 1.83 6.70
C VAL A 106 3.82 0.71 7.01
N ARG A 107 3.25 0.68 8.23
CA ARG A 107 2.18 -0.27 8.58
C ARG A 107 0.98 -0.14 7.66
N ALA A 108 0.54 1.08 7.33
CA ALA A 108 -0.57 1.29 6.40
C ALA A 108 -0.27 0.73 4.99
N LYS A 109 0.98 0.85 4.50
CA LYS A 109 1.40 0.23 3.24
C LYS A 109 1.35 -1.29 3.30
N ILE A 110 1.89 -1.90 4.36
CA ILE A 110 1.83 -3.36 4.57
C ILE A 110 0.39 -3.85 4.72
N SER A 111 -0.48 -3.10 5.40
CA SER A 111 -1.92 -3.41 5.48
C SER A 111 -2.58 -3.43 4.11
N ALA A 112 -2.23 -2.51 3.21
CA ALA A 112 -2.73 -2.53 1.84
C ALA A 112 -2.33 -3.81 1.09
N LEU A 113 -1.09 -4.27 1.27
CA LEU A 113 -0.63 -5.54 0.69
C LEU A 113 -1.40 -6.73 1.27
N LYS A 114 -1.65 -6.74 2.59
CA LYS A 114 -2.48 -7.77 3.22
C LYS A 114 -3.89 -7.80 2.66
N THR A 115 -4.51 -6.63 2.48
CA THR A 115 -5.83 -6.51 1.85
C THR A 115 -5.81 -7.05 0.44
N TRP A 116 -4.78 -6.73 -0.35
CA TRP A 116 -4.60 -7.26 -1.70
C TRP A 116 -4.53 -8.80 -1.69
N HIS A 117 -3.73 -9.41 -0.81
CA HIS A 117 -3.67 -10.88 -0.72
C HIS A 117 -5.04 -11.48 -0.43
N THR A 118 -5.72 -10.91 0.57
CA THR A 118 -7.01 -11.41 1.02
C THR A 118 -8.10 -11.26 -0.06
N SER A 119 -8.12 -10.15 -0.80
CA SER A 119 -9.10 -9.92 -1.87
C SER A 119 -8.92 -10.82 -3.09
N HIS A 120 -7.69 -11.30 -3.32
CA HIS A 120 -7.35 -12.23 -4.40
C HIS A 120 -7.39 -13.69 -3.95
N GLY A 121 -7.75 -13.98 -2.69
CA GLY A 121 -7.83 -15.33 -2.15
C GLY A 121 -6.48 -15.98 -1.82
N HIS A 122 -5.41 -15.18 -1.72
CA HIS A 122 -4.10 -15.65 -1.32
C HIS A 122 -3.93 -15.59 0.20
N ALA A 123 -3.23 -16.59 0.76
CA ALA A 123 -2.86 -16.59 2.17
C ALA A 123 -1.89 -15.45 2.48
N TRP A 124 -2.11 -14.79 3.62
CA TRP A 124 -1.20 -13.76 4.11
C TRP A 124 0.06 -14.38 4.73
N GLN A 125 1.23 -14.08 4.16
CA GLN A 125 2.53 -14.63 4.58
C GLN A 125 3.32 -13.70 5.53
N GLY A 126 2.70 -12.68 6.12
CA GLY A 126 3.39 -11.81 7.08
C GLY A 126 3.37 -12.36 8.50
N GLY A 127 4.54 -12.79 9.00
CA GLY A 127 4.72 -13.40 10.32
C GLY A 127 5.37 -12.49 11.37
N ASP A 128 5.95 -13.12 12.39
CA ASP A 128 6.56 -12.44 13.54
C ASP A 128 7.81 -11.63 13.18
N LEU A 129 8.57 -12.06 12.18
CA LEU A 129 9.74 -11.33 11.71
C LEU A 129 9.31 -9.98 11.11
N LEU A 130 8.23 -9.96 10.33
CA LEU A 130 7.70 -8.72 9.76
C LEU A 130 7.30 -7.74 10.86
N ARG A 131 6.66 -8.23 11.93
CA ARG A 131 6.30 -7.41 13.09
C ARG A 131 7.53 -6.82 13.78
N LYS A 132 8.60 -7.59 13.95
CA LYS A 132 9.88 -7.12 14.51
C LYS A 132 10.53 -6.06 13.62
N VAL A 133 10.56 -6.27 12.29
CA VAL A 133 11.10 -5.28 11.34
C VAL A 133 10.29 -3.99 11.39
N LEU A 134 8.96 -4.05 11.37
CA LEU A 134 8.11 -2.86 11.49
C LEU A 134 8.34 -2.09 12.80
N THR A 135 8.62 -2.80 13.89
CA THR A 135 8.99 -2.18 15.17
C THR A 135 10.36 -1.51 15.09
N GLY A 136 11.33 -2.14 14.42
CA GLY A 136 12.64 -1.54 14.16
C GLY A 136 12.56 -0.30 13.26
N VAL A 137 11.70 -0.32 12.24
CA VAL A 137 11.44 0.81 11.34
C VAL A 137 10.81 1.97 12.10
N GLU A 138 9.82 1.71 12.97
CA GLU A 138 9.22 2.74 13.84
C GLU A 138 10.26 3.40 14.74
N ARG A 139 11.11 2.61 15.41
CA ARG A 139 12.16 3.15 16.29
C ARG A 139 13.22 3.95 15.57
N LYS A 140 13.45 3.66 14.28
CA LYS A 140 14.35 4.39 13.41
C LYS A 140 13.64 5.49 12.62
N ALA A 141 12.36 5.75 12.88
CA ALA A 141 11.65 6.82 12.18
C ALA A 141 12.35 8.16 12.45
N PRO A 142 12.46 9.03 11.43
CA PRO A 142 13.15 10.30 11.61
C PRO A 142 12.37 11.16 12.61
N ALA A 143 13.07 11.94 13.44
CA ALA A 143 12.44 12.81 14.43
C ALA A 143 11.44 13.79 13.77
N SER A 144 11.71 14.22 12.53
CA SER A 144 10.81 15.05 11.73
C SER A 144 9.46 14.40 11.42
N SER A 145 9.34 13.07 11.53
CA SER A 145 8.08 12.36 11.35
C SER A 145 7.17 12.42 12.58
N HIS A 146 7.73 12.75 13.74
CA HIS A 146 6.96 12.99 14.96
C HIS A 146 6.54 14.46 14.98
N ARG A 147 5.24 14.70 14.82
CA ARG A 147 4.68 16.04 15.02
C ARG A 147 4.38 16.21 16.51
N PRO A 148 4.77 17.34 17.14
CA PRO A 148 4.29 17.63 18.49
C PRO A 148 2.77 17.65 18.49
N GLU A 149 2.20 17.28 19.63
CA GLU A 149 0.76 17.39 19.84
C GLU A 149 0.32 18.82 19.53
N ARG A 150 -0.74 18.96 18.73
CA ARG A 150 -1.25 20.29 18.41
C ARG A 150 -1.96 20.81 19.67
N PRO A 151 -1.74 22.07 20.07
CA PRO A 151 -2.50 22.64 21.16
C PRO A 151 -3.99 22.53 20.84
N GLY A 152 -4.77 22.13 21.84
CA GLY A 152 -6.23 22.09 21.71
C GLY A 152 -6.78 23.47 21.35
N VAL A 153 -7.89 23.48 20.63
CA VAL A 153 -8.64 24.73 20.41
C VAL A 153 -9.13 25.21 21.77
N SER A 154 -8.91 26.48 22.10
CA SER A 154 -9.36 27.08 23.37
C SER A 154 -10.59 27.96 23.16
N GLU A 155 -11.32 28.23 24.24
CA GLU A 155 -12.44 29.17 24.21
C GLU A 155 -12.01 30.57 23.74
N GLY A 156 -10.82 31.03 24.14
CA GLY A 156 -10.26 32.30 23.66
C GLY A 156 -10.09 32.31 22.13
N MET A 157 -9.63 31.21 21.53
CA MET A 157 -9.54 31.08 20.07
C MET A 157 -10.92 31.13 19.40
N MET A 158 -11.94 30.54 20.04
CA MET A 158 -13.33 30.61 19.56
C MET A 158 -13.91 32.03 19.64
N ASN A 159 -13.60 32.77 20.69
CA ASN A 159 -14.02 34.17 20.84
C ASN A 159 -13.36 35.07 19.80
N ILE A 160 -12.07 34.85 19.51
CA ILE A 160 -11.36 35.55 18.43
C ILE A 160 -12.03 35.24 17.08
N LEU A 161 -12.28 33.95 16.78
CA LEU A 161 -12.96 33.51 15.56
C LEU A 161 -14.34 34.17 15.43
N HIS A 162 -15.11 34.21 16.52
CA HIS A 162 -16.43 34.83 16.57
C HIS A 162 -16.39 36.34 16.27
N SER A 163 -15.41 37.03 16.83
CA SER A 163 -15.23 38.48 16.65
C SER A 163 -14.71 38.86 15.26
N ALA A 164 -13.94 37.97 14.62
CA ALA A 164 -13.35 38.20 13.30
C ALA A 164 -14.35 38.07 12.15
N PHE A 165 -15.48 37.38 12.35
CA PHE A 165 -16.52 37.28 11.35
C PHE A 165 -17.40 38.54 11.34
N SER A 166 -17.36 39.28 10.23
CA SER A 166 -18.16 40.48 9.96
C SER A 166 -19.66 40.20 10.08
N HIS A 167 -20.37 41.04 10.85
CA HIS A 167 -21.84 41.03 10.93
C HIS A 167 -22.52 41.53 9.63
N SER A 168 -21.75 41.96 8.63
CA SER A 168 -22.24 42.65 7.45
C SER A 168 -22.26 41.79 6.18
N ASN A 169 -21.97 40.47 6.25
CA ASN A 169 -22.02 39.60 5.08
C ASN A 169 -22.69 38.23 5.39
N ARG A 170 -23.87 38.04 4.78
CA ARG A 170 -24.51 36.80 4.28
C ARG A 170 -24.11 35.46 4.92
N GLY A 171 -25.12 34.75 5.47
CA GLY A 171 -25.29 33.28 5.60
C GLY A 171 -24.06 32.41 5.94
N LEU A 172 -23.05 32.40 5.08
CA LEU A 172 -21.80 31.65 5.22
C LEU A 172 -21.07 31.96 6.53
N HIS A 173 -20.92 33.24 6.90
CA HIS A 173 -20.24 33.60 8.16
C HIS A 173 -20.99 33.08 9.40
N HIS A 174 -22.32 33.11 9.38
CA HIS A 174 -23.15 32.52 10.43
C HIS A 174 -23.04 30.99 10.44
N ALA A 175 -23.09 30.34 9.28
CA ALA A 175 -22.97 28.90 9.16
C ALA A 175 -21.59 28.40 9.65
N SER A 176 -20.50 29.07 9.26
CA SER A 176 -19.15 28.74 9.72
C SER A 176 -18.98 28.92 11.23
N ASN A 177 -19.53 29.99 11.80
CA ASN A 177 -19.47 30.26 13.23
C ASN A 177 -20.27 29.23 14.03
N THR A 178 -21.51 28.95 13.61
CA THR A 178 -22.36 27.91 14.20
C THR A 178 -21.69 26.53 14.08
N GLY A 179 -21.23 26.14 12.90
CA GLY A 179 -20.56 24.86 12.68
C GLY A 179 -19.30 24.70 13.53
N SER A 180 -18.51 25.77 13.67
CA SER A 180 -17.32 25.78 14.53
C SER A 180 -17.69 25.60 16.00
N LYS A 181 -18.75 26.27 16.49
CA LYS A 181 -19.25 26.10 17.86
C LYS A 181 -19.78 24.70 18.12
N VAL A 182 -20.54 24.12 17.19
CA VAL A 182 -21.09 22.77 17.33
C VAL A 182 -19.96 21.73 17.33
N ALA A 183 -18.97 21.85 16.43
CA ALA A 183 -17.79 20.98 16.47
C ALA A 183 -17.00 21.14 17.77
N PHE A 184 -16.79 22.36 18.24
CA PHE A 184 -16.03 22.63 19.46
C PHE A 184 -16.73 22.08 20.70
N LEU A 185 -18.02 22.39 20.89
CA LEU A 185 -18.76 21.96 22.08
C LEU A 185 -19.08 20.46 22.06
N GLY A 186 -19.41 19.92 20.88
CA GLY A 186 -19.70 18.50 20.70
C GLY A 186 -18.45 17.62 20.57
N GLN A 187 -17.25 18.21 20.53
CA GLN A 187 -15.99 17.52 20.22
C GLN A 187 -16.08 16.65 18.95
N MET A 188 -16.87 17.13 17.97
CA MET A 188 -17.21 16.38 16.78
C MET A 188 -16.09 16.44 15.75
N ARG A 189 -15.92 15.34 15.03
CA ARG A 189 -15.00 15.31 13.88
C ARG A 189 -15.64 16.03 12.71
N LEU A 190 -14.82 16.58 11.81
CA LEU A 190 -15.34 17.26 10.63
C LEU A 190 -16.19 16.36 9.72
N GLY A 191 -16.00 15.03 9.77
CA GLY A 191 -16.84 14.09 9.02
C GLY A 191 -18.21 13.80 9.64
N GLU A 192 -18.54 14.41 10.78
CA GLU A 192 -19.81 14.27 11.50
C GLU A 192 -20.67 15.55 11.42
N LEU A 193 -20.09 16.66 10.96
CA LEU A 193 -20.77 17.93 10.69
C LEU A 193 -21.41 17.94 9.29
#